data_AF-A0A5M9QHF4-F1
#
_entry.id   AF-A0A5M9QHF4-F1
#
_cell.length_a   1.000
_cell.length_b   1.000
_cell.length_c   1.000
_cell.angle_alpha   90.00
_cell.angle_beta   90.00
_cell.angle_gamma   90.00
#
_symmetry.space_group_name_H-M   'P 1'
#
loop_
_entity.id
_entity.type
_entity.pdbx_description
1 polymer ?
#
loop_
_entity_poly.entity_id
_entity_poly.type
_entity_poly.pdbx_seq_one_letter_code
_entity_poly.pdbx_strand_id
1 'polypeptide(L)'
;MKLFLDSGFSPSIIVAEYNSTYGPDKSITIQYRDDFSYSLAHPTMLYYGVSVEAWKRFLSKYGYKFITCDSRGVNAFFVKMDRFEQSFLDNIKGLEYQENFYELRKFKMPNHERFKLIQDMEFVEIS
;
A
#
# COMPACT_ATOMS: atom_id res chain seq x y z
N MET A 1 7.12 11.00 2.21
CA MET A 1 5.69 11.39 2.11
C MET A 1 5.29 12.38 3.19
N LYS A 2 5.31 12.01 4.48
CA LYS A 2 4.89 12.88 5.60
C LYS A 2 5.44 14.31 5.55
N LEU A 3 6.75 14.46 5.40
CA LEU A 3 7.40 15.78 5.29
C LEU A 3 6.83 16.67 4.17
N PHE A 4 6.50 16.10 3.02
CA PHE A 4 5.90 16.86 1.90
C PHE A 4 4.46 17.28 2.20
N LEU A 5 3.64 16.37 2.73
CA LEU A 5 2.25 16.70 3.07
C LEU A 5 2.18 17.73 4.20
N ASP A 6 3.07 17.61 5.20
CA ASP A 6 3.18 18.55 6.31
C ASP A 6 3.68 19.93 5.85
N SER A 7 4.45 20.02 4.75
CA SER A 7 4.88 21.31 4.18
C SER A 7 3.79 22.03 3.39
N GLY A 8 2.57 21.47 3.32
CA GLY A 8 1.46 22.01 2.56
C GLY A 8 1.42 21.58 1.08
N PHE A 9 2.30 20.67 0.64
CA PHE A 9 2.18 20.08 -0.69
C PHE A 9 0.93 19.19 -0.73
N SER A 10 -0.03 19.54 -1.58
CA SER A 10 -1.36 18.91 -1.60
C SER A 10 -1.78 18.53 -3.03
N PRO A 11 -1.19 17.48 -3.63
CA PRO A 11 -1.55 17.02 -4.97
C PRO A 11 -3.00 16.51 -5.01
N SER A 12 -3.68 16.67 -6.14
CA SER A 12 -5.07 16.20 -6.30
C SER A 12 -5.17 14.67 -6.27
N ILE A 13 -4.14 13.97 -6.77
CA ILE A 13 -4.07 12.52 -6.87
C ILE A 13 -2.72 12.06 -6.32
N ILE A 14 -2.74 11.00 -5.50
CA ILE A 14 -1.56 10.27 -5.08
C ILE A 14 -1.68 8.84 -5.60
N VAL A 15 -0.60 8.36 -6.21
CA VAL A 15 -0.43 6.95 -6.58
C VAL A 15 0.73 6.42 -5.77
N ALA A 16 0.51 5.33 -5.04
CA ALA A 16 1.51 4.77 -4.15
C ALA A 16 1.61 3.25 -4.31
N GLU A 17 2.84 2.75 -4.39
CA GLU A 17 3.08 1.31 -4.41
C GLU A 17 2.75 0.70 -3.04
N TYR A 18 2.13 -0.47 -3.04
CA TYR A 18 1.89 -1.26 -1.84
C TYR A 18 2.39 -2.69 -2.04
N ASN A 19 2.78 -3.33 -0.93
CA ASN A 19 3.13 -4.73 -0.92
C ASN A 19 1.88 -5.58 -0.69
N SER A 20 1.40 -6.21 -1.77
CA SER A 20 0.20 -7.05 -1.71
C SER A 20 0.36 -8.25 -0.79
N THR A 21 1.57 -8.73 -0.51
CA THR A 21 1.77 -9.87 0.40
C THR A 21 1.23 -9.60 1.80
N TYR A 22 1.14 -8.34 2.23
CA TYR A 22 0.61 -7.97 3.55
C TYR A 22 -0.91 -8.10 3.67
N GLY A 23 -1.60 -8.23 2.53
CA GLY A 23 -3.05 -8.35 2.46
C GLY A 23 -3.79 -7.02 2.63
N PRO A 24 -5.12 -7.07 2.55
CA PRO A 24 -5.96 -5.88 2.55
C PRO A 24 -6.14 -5.23 3.92
N ASP A 25 -6.00 -6.00 5.02
CA ASP A 25 -6.49 -5.56 6.34
C ASP A 25 -5.38 -5.12 7.31
N LYS A 26 -4.14 -5.59 7.11
CA LYS A 26 -3.03 -5.26 8.03
C LYS A 26 -2.54 -3.86 7.75
N SER A 27 -2.47 -2.99 8.76
CA SER A 27 -1.90 -1.65 8.63
C SER A 27 -0.44 -1.64 9.07
N ILE A 28 0.46 -2.10 8.20
CA ILE A 28 1.86 -2.34 8.54
C ILE A 28 2.82 -1.83 7.46
N THR A 29 4.02 -1.47 7.89
CA THR A 29 5.18 -1.17 7.04
C THR A 29 6.44 -1.72 7.67
N ILE A 30 7.53 -1.76 6.93
CA ILE A 30 8.85 -2.07 7.49
C ILE A 30 9.49 -0.82 8.10
N GLN A 31 10.43 -1.00 9.03
CA GLN A 31 11.24 0.11 9.54
C GLN A 31 12.09 0.72 8.42
N TYR A 32 12.09 2.06 8.31
CA TYR A 32 12.94 2.74 7.35
C TYR A 32 14.42 2.53 7.69
N ARG A 33 15.20 2.16 6.67
CA ARG A 33 16.65 2.07 6.67
C ARG A 33 17.17 2.55 5.31
N ASP A 34 18.22 3.36 5.33
CA ASP A 34 18.88 3.89 4.13
C ASP A 34 19.66 2.82 3.35
N ASP A 35 20.16 1.80 4.04
CA ASP A 35 20.88 0.66 3.51
C ASP A 35 19.98 -0.54 3.14
N PHE A 36 18.65 -0.36 3.16
CA PHE A 36 17.71 -1.45 2.97
C PHE A 36 17.79 -2.06 1.55
N SER A 37 17.94 -3.38 1.49
CA SER A 37 17.79 -4.16 0.26
C SER A 37 16.90 -5.37 0.51
N TYR A 38 15.73 -5.40 -0.14
CA TYR A 38 14.74 -6.45 0.05
C TYR A 38 15.24 -7.85 -0.36
N SER A 39 16.21 -7.93 -1.28
CA SER A 39 16.85 -9.19 -1.67
C SER A 39 17.83 -9.72 -0.63
N LEU A 40 18.40 -8.84 0.20
CA LEU A 40 19.27 -9.20 1.32
C LEU A 40 18.48 -9.39 2.61
N ALA A 41 17.35 -8.70 2.76
CA ALA A 41 16.54 -8.71 3.98
C ALA A 41 15.81 -10.03 4.21
N HIS A 42 15.37 -10.71 3.15
CA HIS A 42 14.73 -12.03 3.27
C HIS A 42 14.85 -12.83 1.96
N PRO A 43 15.14 -14.15 1.97
CA PRO A 43 15.35 -14.95 0.76
C PRO A 43 14.14 -15.01 -0.18
N THR A 44 12.92 -14.82 0.34
CA THR A 44 11.71 -14.75 -0.51
C THR A 44 11.62 -13.45 -1.29
N MET A 45 12.31 -12.39 -0.86
CA MET A 45 12.18 -11.03 -1.39
C MET A 45 10.76 -10.44 -1.21
N LEU A 46 9.98 -10.95 -0.25
CA LEU A 46 8.61 -10.50 0.04
C LEU A 46 8.53 -9.46 1.18
N TYR A 47 9.61 -9.28 1.92
CA TYR A 47 9.67 -8.34 3.04
C TYR A 47 10.17 -6.99 2.54
N TYR A 48 9.26 -6.06 2.25
CA TYR A 48 9.54 -4.69 1.82
C TYR A 48 8.30 -3.80 1.87
N GLY A 49 8.49 -2.50 1.98
CA GLY A 49 7.44 -1.51 1.71
C GLY A 49 6.35 -1.46 2.78
N VAL A 50 5.11 -1.32 2.32
CA VAL A 50 3.96 -0.89 3.14
C VAL A 50 2.68 -1.51 2.61
N SER A 51 1.74 -1.81 3.50
CA SER A 51 0.45 -2.38 3.14
C SER A 51 -0.50 -1.32 2.57
N VAL A 52 -1.51 -1.76 1.82
CA VAL A 52 -2.53 -0.84 1.30
C VAL A 52 -3.32 -0.16 2.43
N GLU A 53 -3.61 -0.88 3.52
CA GLU A 53 -4.32 -0.32 4.67
C GLU A 53 -3.49 0.72 5.42
N ALA A 54 -2.17 0.54 5.50
CA ALA A 54 -1.28 1.56 6.04
C ALA A 54 -1.33 2.85 5.21
N TRP A 55 -1.38 2.75 3.87
CA TRP A 55 -1.61 3.92 3.03
C TRP A 55 -2.99 4.55 3.26
N LYS A 56 -4.06 3.74 3.32
CA LYS A 56 -5.44 4.21 3.57
C LYS A 56 -5.49 5.04 4.86
N ARG A 57 -4.94 4.54 5.96
CA ARG A 57 -4.92 5.24 7.27
C ARG A 57 -4.02 6.46 7.28
N PHE A 58 -2.82 6.36 6.70
CA PHE A 58 -1.90 7.47 6.68
C PHE A 58 -2.45 8.65 5.86
N LEU A 59 -2.97 8.39 4.65
CA LEU A 59 -3.43 9.43 3.74
C LEU A 59 -4.80 10.02 4.12
N SER A 60 -5.66 9.27 4.81
CA SER A 60 -6.95 9.79 5.29
C SER A 60 -6.78 10.96 6.26
N LYS A 61 -5.72 10.95 7.07
CA LYS A 61 -5.34 12.08 7.96
C LYS A 61 -5.07 13.37 7.21
N TYR A 62 -4.73 13.26 5.92
CA TYR A 62 -4.48 14.39 5.02
C TYR A 62 -5.66 14.66 4.07
N GLY A 63 -6.84 14.08 4.32
CA GLY A 63 -8.05 14.32 3.52
C GLY A 63 -8.07 13.62 2.17
N TYR A 64 -7.30 12.53 2.02
CA TYR A 64 -7.33 11.69 0.83
C TYR A 64 -8.24 10.47 1.02
N LYS A 65 -8.98 10.12 -0.02
CA LYS A 65 -9.82 8.91 -0.11
C LYS A 65 -9.14 7.90 -1.02
N PHE A 66 -9.06 6.64 -0.59
CA PHE A 66 -8.68 5.53 -1.46
C PHE A 66 -9.79 5.25 -2.47
N ILE A 67 -9.41 5.00 -3.72
CA ILE A 67 -10.36 4.82 -4.84
C ILE A 67 -10.25 3.44 -5.47
N THR A 68 -9.03 2.95 -5.72
CA THR A 68 -8.80 1.64 -6.35
C THR A 68 -7.33 1.25 -6.23
N CYS A 69 -7.01 0.01 -6.57
CA CYS A 69 -5.67 -0.39 -7.01
C CYS A 69 -5.63 -0.73 -8.50
N ASP A 70 -4.42 -0.84 -9.06
CA ASP A 70 -4.23 -1.38 -10.41
C ASP A 70 -4.47 -2.90 -10.46
N SER A 71 -4.69 -3.41 -11.67
CA SER A 71 -4.89 -4.85 -11.90
C SER A 71 -3.62 -5.69 -11.75
N ARG A 72 -2.46 -5.07 -11.54
CA ARG A 72 -1.18 -5.74 -11.34
C ARG A 72 -0.87 -5.98 -9.87
N GLY A 73 -1.63 -5.39 -8.95
CA GLY A 73 -1.40 -5.46 -7.51
C GLY A 73 -0.13 -4.73 -7.08
N VAL A 74 0.15 -3.59 -7.72
CA VAL A 74 1.34 -2.77 -7.44
C VAL A 74 0.94 -1.42 -6.87
N ASN A 75 0.08 -0.68 -7.56
CA ASN A 75 -0.25 0.69 -7.20
C ASN A 75 -1.66 0.83 -6.61
N ALA A 76 -1.77 1.65 -5.57
CA ALA A 76 -3.01 2.13 -4.99
C ALA A 76 -3.21 3.62 -5.33
N PHE A 77 -4.46 4.00 -5.62
CA PHE A 77 -4.85 5.32 -6.09
C PHE A 77 -5.69 6.03 -5.03
N PHE A 78 -5.30 7.26 -4.73
CA PHE A 78 -5.91 8.11 -3.73
C PHE A 78 -6.20 9.49 -4.31
N VAL A 79 -7.33 10.09 -3.91
CA VAL A 79 -7.75 11.41 -4.37
C VAL A 79 -7.99 12.34 -3.21
N LYS A 80 -7.64 13.62 -3.36
CA LYS A 80 -7.93 14.65 -2.38
C LYS A 80 -9.41 15.00 -2.44
N MET A 81 -10.16 14.75 -1.36
CA MET A 81 -11.63 14.82 -1.40
C MET A 81 -12.17 16.21 -1.78
N ASP A 82 -11.47 17.29 -1.38
CA ASP A 82 -11.86 18.68 -1.69
C ASP A 82 -11.60 19.11 -3.14
N ARG A 83 -11.03 18.24 -3.98
CA ARG A 83 -10.73 18.50 -5.40
C ARG A 83 -11.72 17.88 -6.38
N PHE A 84 -12.66 17.08 -5.90
CA PHE A 84 -13.59 16.33 -6.74
C PHE A 84 -15.01 16.41 -6.20
N GLU A 85 -15.98 16.41 -7.11
CA GLU A 85 -17.39 16.31 -6.76
C GLU A 85 -17.67 14.97 -6.05
N GLN A 86 -18.39 15.02 -4.94
CA GLN A 86 -18.71 13.82 -4.16
C GLN A 86 -19.48 12.79 -5.00
N SER A 87 -20.42 13.25 -5.83
CA SER A 87 -21.18 12.40 -6.76
C SER A 87 -20.29 11.70 -7.78
N PHE A 88 -19.20 12.32 -8.22
CA PHE A 88 -18.22 11.66 -9.09
C PHE A 88 -17.51 10.54 -8.32
N LEU A 89 -17.02 10.83 -7.12
CA LEU A 89 -16.29 9.86 -6.29
C LEU A 89 -17.14 8.65 -5.90
N ASP A 90 -18.43 8.83 -5.63
CA ASP A 90 -19.34 7.76 -5.23
C ASP A 90 -19.71 6.83 -6.38
N ASN A 91 -19.55 7.28 -7.63
CA ASN A 91 -19.80 6.48 -8.82
C ASN A 91 -18.57 5.71 -9.32
N ILE A 92 -17.40 5.89 -8.70
CA ILE A 92 -16.20 5.14 -9.07
C ILE A 92 -16.33 3.70 -8.57
N LYS A 93 -16.16 2.73 -9.49
CA LYS A 93 -16.11 1.31 -9.19
C LYS A 93 -14.68 0.83 -9.33
N GLY A 94 -14.00 0.68 -8.20
CA GLY A 94 -12.61 0.27 -8.11
C GLY A 94 -12.41 -1.13 -7.53
N LEU A 95 -11.17 -1.62 -7.60
CA LEU A 95 -10.72 -2.77 -6.84
C LEU A 95 -10.34 -2.34 -5.43
N GLU A 96 -10.94 -2.96 -4.42
CA GLU A 96 -10.59 -2.71 -3.02
C GLU A 96 -9.19 -3.21 -2.66
N TYR A 97 -8.72 -4.23 -3.38
CA TYR A 97 -7.44 -4.88 -3.21
C TYR A 97 -7.12 -5.78 -4.40
N GLN A 98 -5.84 -5.91 -4.75
CA GLN A 98 -5.37 -6.80 -5.80
C GLN A 98 -4.04 -7.44 -5.41
N GLU A 99 -3.93 -8.75 -5.53
CA GLU A 99 -2.66 -9.41 -5.32
C GLU A 99 -1.70 -9.15 -6.47
N ASN A 100 -0.41 -9.02 -6.14
CA ASN A 100 0.64 -8.79 -7.12
C ASN A 100 0.74 -9.98 -8.06
N PHE A 101 0.55 -9.70 -9.35
CA PHE A 101 0.48 -10.74 -10.38
C PHE A 101 1.78 -11.54 -10.53
N TYR A 102 2.92 -10.87 -10.40
CA TYR A 102 4.23 -11.53 -10.49
C TYR A 102 4.48 -12.42 -9.28
N GLU A 103 4.19 -11.94 -8.07
CA GLU A 103 4.33 -12.71 -6.84
C GLU A 103 3.41 -13.95 -6.86
N LEU A 104 2.15 -13.79 -7.26
CA LEU A 104 1.23 -14.91 -7.44
C LEU A 104 1.78 -15.98 -8.39
N ARG A 105 2.37 -15.57 -9.52
CA ARG A 105 2.97 -16.51 -10.48
C ARG A 105 4.23 -17.18 -9.94
N LYS A 106 5.07 -16.44 -9.23
CA LYS A 106 6.33 -16.92 -8.67
C LYS A 106 6.09 -17.94 -7.55
N PHE A 107 5.21 -17.60 -6.61
CA PHE A 107 4.99 -18.40 -5.39
C PHE A 107 3.85 -19.42 -5.53
N LYS A 108 2.89 -19.19 -6.45
CA LYS A 108 1.69 -20.02 -6.62
C LYS A 108 0.89 -20.20 -5.32
N MET A 109 0.92 -19.18 -4.47
CA MET A 109 0.30 -19.14 -3.16
C MET A 109 -0.44 -17.82 -3.00
N PRO A 110 -1.60 -17.78 -2.34
CA PRO A 110 -2.29 -16.53 -2.01
C PRO A 110 -1.51 -15.73 -0.96
N ASN A 111 -1.82 -14.43 -0.83
CA ASN A 111 -1.13 -13.48 0.04
C ASN A 111 -1.00 -13.97 1.50
N HIS A 112 -2.06 -14.56 2.07
CA HIS A 112 -2.05 -15.00 3.46
C HIS A 112 -1.08 -16.16 3.73
N GLU A 113 -0.80 -17.00 2.73
CA GLU A 113 0.25 -18.00 2.81
C GLU A 113 1.63 -17.39 2.59
N ARG A 114 1.78 -16.48 1.62
CA ARG A 114 3.03 -15.75 1.39
C ARG A 114 3.46 -14.94 2.62
N PHE A 115 2.51 -14.32 3.32
CA PHE A 115 2.78 -13.55 4.52
C PHE A 115 3.38 -14.40 5.65
N LYS A 116 2.94 -15.66 5.80
CA LYS A 116 3.50 -16.58 6.80
C LYS A 116 5.01 -16.79 6.63
N LEU A 117 5.54 -16.66 5.41
CA LEU A 117 6.96 -16.80 5.13
C LEU A 117 7.81 -15.67 5.71
N ILE A 118 7.20 -14.54 6.08
CA ILE A 118 7.87 -13.34 6.56
C ILE A 118 7.21 -12.78 7.83
N GLN A 119 6.28 -13.52 8.45
CA GLN A 119 5.48 -13.03 9.57
C GLN A 119 6.31 -12.76 10.84
N ASP A 120 7.47 -13.42 10.96
CA ASP A 120 8.39 -13.28 12.08
C ASP A 120 9.39 -12.12 11.88
N MET A 121 9.31 -11.41 10.74
CA MET A 121 10.10 -10.20 10.50
C MET A 121 9.54 -9.02 11.30
N GLU A 122 10.34 -7.99 11.49
CA GLU A 122 9.94 -6.79 12.23
C GLU A 122 8.99 -5.91 11.41
N PHE A 123 7.82 -5.58 11.93
CA PHE A 123 6.89 -4.65 11.29
C PHE A 123 6.56 -3.48 12.22
N VAL A 124 6.30 -2.33 11.62
CA VAL A 124 5.79 -1.12 12.27
C VAL A 124 4.32 -0.97 11.91
N GLU A 125 3.47 -0.84 12.92
CA GLU A 125 2.05 -0.56 12.71
C GLU A 125 1.80 0.91 12.39
N ILE A 126 0.90 1.15 11.43
CA ILE A 126 0.42 2.49 11.09
C ILE A 126 -0.99 2.65 11.68
N SER A 127 -1.11 3.60 12.62
CA SER A 127 -2.40 4.01 13.19
C SER A 127 -3.16 4.94 12.27
#